data_AF-A0A4Y2MSZ5-F1
#
_entry.id   AF-A0A4Y2MSZ5-F1
#
_cell.length_a   1.000
_cell.length_b   1.000
_cell.length_c   1.000
_cell.angle_alpha   90.00
_cell.angle_beta   90.00
_cell.angle_gamma   90.00
#
_symmetry.space_group_name_H-M   'P 1'
#
loop_
_entity.id
_entity.type
_entity.pdbx_description
1 polymer ?
#
loop_
_entity_poly.entity_id
_entity_poly.type
_entity_poly.pdbx_seq_one_letter_code
_entity_poly.pdbx_strand_id
1 'polypeptide(L)'
;MSHKAAFEALDVTLKDIRRNNNRMGGVTMVLARNFQQTLPVMARRTRVDEMQACLKSSYLWNGIQKLGLTTNMRVHLNSDPSAQQFADNLLQLGNKTPDTPRNRLRIIKVDAWPCKALEGL
;
A
#
# COMPACT_ATOMS: atom_id res chain seq x y z
N MET A 1 -7.54 -3.96 -5.88
CA MET A 1 -6.06 -4.04 -5.94
C MET A 1 -5.67 -4.58 -7.30
N SER A 2 -4.58 -4.08 -7.88
CA SER A 2 -4.02 -4.64 -9.10
C SER A 2 -2.89 -5.62 -8.77
N HIS A 3 -2.88 -6.76 -9.45
CA HIS A 3 -1.80 -7.76 -9.40
C HIS A 3 -0.51 -7.16 -9.98
N LYS A 4 0.67 -7.57 -9.47
CA LYS A 4 1.96 -7.06 -9.97
C LYS A 4 2.11 -7.16 -11.49
N ALA A 5 1.61 -8.25 -12.07
CA ALA A 5 1.65 -8.52 -13.50
C ALA A 5 1.00 -7.40 -14.33
N ALA A 6 0.00 -6.69 -13.80
CA ALA A 6 -0.61 -5.56 -14.51
C ALA A 6 0.38 -4.39 -14.67
N PHE A 7 1.21 -4.14 -13.65
CA PHE A 7 2.24 -3.10 -13.70
C PHE A 7 3.42 -3.51 -14.57
N GLU A 8 3.80 -4.78 -14.53
CA GLU A 8 4.87 -5.33 -15.37
C GLU A 8 4.47 -5.34 -16.85
N ALA A 9 3.24 -5.73 -17.15
CA ALA A 9 2.69 -5.62 -18.51
C ALA A 9 2.67 -4.16 -18.99
N LEU A 10 2.24 -3.23 -18.13
CA LEU A 10 2.25 -1.80 -18.46
C LEU A 10 3.67 -1.28 -18.75
N ASP A 11 4.68 -1.69 -17.98
CA ASP A 11 6.09 -1.34 -18.24
C ASP A 11 6.54 -1.82 -19.62
N VAL A 12 6.28 -3.08 -19.94
CA VAL A 12 6.60 -3.68 -21.25
C VAL A 12 5.88 -2.94 -22.38
N THR A 13 4.58 -2.68 -22.23
CA THR A 13 3.78 -1.98 -23.25
C THR A 13 4.26 -0.55 -23.47
N LEU A 14 4.62 0.19 -22.42
CA LEU A 14 5.12 1.57 -22.56
C LEU A 14 6.51 1.61 -23.20
N LYS A 15 7.37 0.62 -22.91
CA LYS A 15 8.67 0.48 -23.57
C LYS A 15 8.51 0.25 -25.07
N ASP A 16 7.60 -0.63 -25.44
CA ASP A 16 7.30 -0.97 -26.83
C ASP A 16 6.74 0.23 -27.60
N ILE A 17 5.66 0.84 -27.09
CA ILE A 17 4.99 2.00 -27.73
C ILE A 17 5.96 3.17 -27.90
N ARG A 18 6.79 3.45 -26.89
CA ARG A 18 7.71 4.60 -26.92
C ARG A 18 9.05 4.30 -27.57
N ARG A 19 9.32 3.03 -27.92
CA ARG A 19 10.62 2.54 -28.37
C ARG A 19 11.75 2.99 -27.43
N ASN A 20 11.50 2.91 -26.12
CA ASN A 20 12.42 3.37 -25.08
C ASN A 20 12.54 2.30 -24.00
N ASN A 21 13.74 1.76 -23.80
CA ASN A 21 13.98 0.69 -22.84
C ASN A 21 14.06 1.14 -21.38
N ASN A 22 13.94 2.45 -21.11
CA ASN A 22 13.83 2.96 -19.74
C ASN A 22 12.55 2.44 -19.07
N ARG A 23 12.54 2.40 -17.73
CA ARG A 23 11.36 2.01 -16.95
C ARG A 23 10.15 2.85 -17.35
N MET A 24 8.99 2.22 -17.48
CA MET A 24 7.73 2.79 -17.95
C MET A 24 7.87 3.51 -19.29
N GLY A 25 8.77 3.05 -20.16
CA GLY A 25 9.13 3.72 -21.41
C GLY A 25 9.69 5.13 -21.22
N GLY A 26 10.18 5.47 -20.02
CA GLY A 26 10.61 6.82 -19.63
C GLY A 26 9.46 7.75 -19.23
N VAL A 27 8.28 7.22 -18.87
CA VAL A 27 7.14 8.01 -18.36
C VAL A 27 7.23 8.09 -16.84
N THR A 28 7.05 9.29 -16.28
CA THR A 28 6.89 9.46 -14.83
C THR A 28 5.50 9.00 -14.41
N MET A 29 5.44 7.99 -13.54
CA MET A 29 4.18 7.47 -13.01
C MET A 29 4.07 7.71 -11.51
N VAL A 30 2.91 8.21 -11.07
CA VAL A 30 2.60 8.43 -9.65
C VAL A 30 1.59 7.39 -9.20
N LEU A 31 1.95 6.62 -8.18
CA LEU A 31 1.10 5.62 -7.55
C LEU A 31 0.55 6.17 -6.24
N ALA A 32 -0.71 6.62 -6.24
CA ALA A 32 -1.39 7.07 -5.04
C ALA A 32 -2.20 5.91 -4.44
N ARG A 33 -1.61 5.18 -3.48
CA ARG A 33 -2.31 4.07 -2.82
C ARG A 33 -1.99 3.96 -1.34
N ASN A 34 -3.03 3.76 -0.55
CA ASN A 34 -2.88 3.36 0.85
C ASN A 34 -2.63 1.85 0.94
N PHE A 35 -1.36 1.46 1.15
CA PHE A 35 -0.95 0.06 1.29
C PHE A 35 -1.40 -0.58 2.62
N GLN A 36 -1.91 0.20 3.57
CA GLN A 36 -2.40 -0.30 4.86
C GLN A 36 -3.86 -0.76 4.81
N GLN A 37 -4.58 -0.53 3.71
CA GLN A 37 -6.04 -0.69 3.68
C GLN A 37 -6.50 -2.09 3.26
N THR A 38 -5.89 -2.72 2.24
CA THR A 38 -6.20 -4.12 1.86
C THR A 38 -5.12 -4.68 0.93
N LEU A 39 -4.75 -5.95 1.12
CA LEU A 39 -3.94 -6.77 0.20
C LEU A 39 -4.75 -7.21 -1.05
N PRO A 40 -4.12 -7.75 -2.11
CA PRO A 40 -4.86 -8.13 -3.30
C PRO A 40 -5.67 -9.38 -2.99
N VAL A 41 -7.00 -9.26 -3.01
CA VAL A 41 -7.89 -10.38 -2.78
C VAL A 41 -7.67 -11.42 -3.87
N MET A 42 -7.09 -12.56 -3.52
CA MET A 42 -6.92 -13.70 -4.41
C MET A 42 -7.72 -14.90 -3.89
N ALA A 43 -8.78 -15.25 -4.60
CA ALA A 43 -9.64 -16.37 -4.22
C ALA A 43 -8.86 -17.69 -4.28
N ARG A 44 -8.94 -18.50 -3.21
CA ARG A 44 -8.41 -19.87 -3.13
C ARG A 44 -6.88 -20.02 -3.29
N ARG A 45 -6.11 -18.96 -3.00
CA ARG A 45 -4.65 -18.95 -3.09
C ARG A 45 -4.00 -18.96 -1.71
N THR A 46 -2.73 -19.37 -1.64
CA THR A 46 -1.96 -19.40 -0.38
C THR A 46 -1.45 -18.01 -0.02
N ARG A 47 -1.02 -17.82 1.25
CA ARG A 47 -0.41 -16.55 1.70
C ARG A 47 0.81 -16.15 0.86
N VAL A 48 1.59 -17.13 0.39
CA VAL A 48 2.77 -16.88 -0.45
C VAL A 48 2.37 -16.31 -1.81
N ASP A 49 1.29 -16.83 -2.41
CA ASP A 49 0.77 -16.32 -3.67
C ASP A 49 0.31 -14.87 -3.54
N GLU A 50 -0.35 -14.52 -2.42
CA GLU A 50 -0.80 -13.15 -2.15
C GLU A 50 0.38 -12.16 -2.05
N MET A 51 1.48 -12.59 -1.42
CA MET A 51 2.72 -11.81 -1.40
C MET A 51 3.32 -11.65 -2.79
N GLN A 52 3.32 -12.72 -3.59
CA GLN A 52 3.84 -12.71 -4.95
C GLN A 52 2.97 -11.87 -5.90
N ALA A 53 1.69 -11.66 -5.60
CA ALA A 53 0.86 -10.74 -6.35
C ALA A 53 1.09 -9.26 -6.01
N CYS A 54 1.73 -8.97 -4.88
CA CYS A 54 1.97 -7.59 -4.46
C CYS A 54 3.04 -6.93 -5.32
N LEU A 55 2.84 -5.63 -5.59
CA LEU A 55 3.81 -4.79 -6.32
C LEU A 55 5.20 -4.81 -5.67
N LYS A 56 5.29 -4.99 -4.35
CA LYS A 56 6.57 -5.14 -3.62
C LYS A 56 7.43 -6.31 -4.08
N SER A 57 6.83 -7.34 -4.68
CA SER A 57 7.55 -8.51 -5.22
C SER A 57 7.87 -8.38 -6.72
N SER A 58 7.58 -7.23 -7.33
CA SER A 58 7.95 -6.93 -8.72
C SER A 58 9.35 -6.35 -8.80
N TYR A 59 10.05 -6.59 -9.91
CA TYR A 59 11.32 -5.93 -10.22
C TYR A 59 11.20 -4.39 -10.31
N LEU A 60 9.99 -3.89 -10.56
CA LEU A 60 9.71 -2.45 -10.61
C LEU A 60 9.85 -1.77 -9.24
N TRP A 61 9.66 -2.51 -8.14
CA TRP A 61 9.65 -1.95 -6.78
C TRP A 61 10.94 -1.20 -6.43
N ASN A 62 12.10 -1.72 -6.84
CA ASN A 62 13.40 -1.12 -6.56
C ASN A 62 13.60 0.24 -7.24
N GLY A 63 12.79 0.58 -8.25
CA GLY A 63 12.82 1.87 -8.93
C GLY A 63 11.79 2.88 -8.40
N ILE A 64 10.97 2.53 -7.41
CA ILE A 64 9.89 3.38 -6.91
C ILE A 64 10.40 4.24 -5.76
N GLN A 65 10.30 5.56 -5.92
CA GLN A 65 10.49 6.49 -4.82
C GLN A 65 9.24 6.49 -3.93
N LYS A 66 9.42 6.22 -2.63
CA LYS A 66 8.34 6.28 -1.65
C LYS A 66 8.16 7.73 -1.19
N LEU A 67 6.96 8.27 -1.39
CA LEU A 67 6.55 9.55 -0.82
C LEU A 67 5.44 9.30 0.19
N GLY A 68 5.64 9.78 1.42
CA GLY A 68 4.66 9.66 2.51
C GLY A 68 3.88 10.96 2.67
N LEU A 69 2.55 10.88 2.58
CA LEU A 69 1.69 11.99 3.00
C LEU A 69 1.47 11.86 4.51
N THR A 70 1.91 12.88 5.27
CA THR A 70 1.81 12.91 6.73
C THR A 70 0.57 13.67 7.22
N THR A 71 0.11 14.65 6.45
CA THR A 71 -1.02 15.51 6.84
C THR A 71 -2.35 14.96 6.30
N ASN A 72 -3.28 14.63 7.20
CA ASN A 72 -4.65 14.31 6.84
C ASN A 72 -5.46 15.60 6.62
N MET A 73 -5.45 16.09 5.38
CA MET A 73 -6.13 17.33 5.01
C MET A 73 -7.64 17.32 5.31
N ARG A 74 -8.31 16.15 5.30
CA ARG A 74 -9.75 16.07 5.63
C ARG A 74 -10.04 16.50 7.06
N VAL A 75 -9.16 16.13 7.97
CA VAL A 75 -9.28 16.46 9.39
C VAL A 75 -8.79 17.89 9.62
N HIS A 76 -7.67 18.25 9.00
CA HIS A 76 -7.06 19.57 9.13
C HIS A 76 -8.00 20.70 8.70
N LEU A 77 -8.76 20.53 7.61
CA LEU A 77 -9.67 21.55 7.10
C LEU A 77 -10.94 21.71 7.96
N ASN A 78 -11.38 20.64 8.63
CA ASN A 78 -12.61 20.67 9.43
C ASN A 78 -12.40 21.25 10.84
N SER A 79 -11.15 21.43 11.29
CA SER A 79 -10.76 21.98 12.61
C SER A 79 -11.49 21.36 13.82
N ASP A 80 -12.07 20.17 13.66
CA ASP A 80 -12.82 19.49 14.71
C ASP A 80 -11.87 18.65 15.57
N PRO A 81 -11.72 18.97 16.87
CA PRO A 81 -10.86 18.23 17.78
C PRO A 81 -11.23 16.74 17.88
N SER A 82 -12.51 16.40 17.74
CA SER A 82 -12.99 15.01 17.80
C SER A 82 -12.57 14.20 16.56
N ALA A 83 -12.57 14.85 15.40
CA ALA A 83 -12.11 14.25 14.15
C ALA A 83 -10.59 14.00 14.17
N GLN A 84 -9.82 14.91 14.79
CA GLN A 84 -8.38 14.73 15.00
C GLN A 84 -8.09 13.53 15.89
N GLN A 85 -8.77 13.44 17.05
CA GLN A 85 -8.62 12.32 17.96
C GLN A 85 -9.00 10.97 17.30
N PHE A 86 -10.08 10.95 16.50
CA PHE A 86 -10.47 9.75 15.75
C PHE A 86 -9.43 9.33 14.72
N ALA A 87 -8.86 10.28 13.98
CA ALA A 87 -7.80 10.00 13.01
C ALA A 87 -6.53 9.45 13.67
N ASP A 88 -6.14 10.01 14.82
CA ASP A 88 -4.98 9.54 15.59
C ASP A 88 -5.22 8.12 16.11
N ASN A 89 -6.43 7.81 16.58
CA ASN A 89 -6.82 6.45 16.96
C ASN A 89 -6.72 5.47 15.78
N LEU A 90 -7.18 5.85 14.59
CA LEU A 90 -7.04 5.02 13.38
C LEU A 90 -5.57 4.79 12.99
N LEU A 91 -4.72 5.81 13.11
CA LEU A 91 -3.28 5.68 12.85
C LEU A 91 -2.62 4.73 13.84
N GLN A 92 -2.95 4.81 15.13
CA GLN A 92 -2.45 3.90 16.15
C GLN A 92 -2.88 2.44 15.89
N LEU A 93 -4.16 2.24 15.53
CA LEU A 93 -4.68 0.92 15.14
C LEU A 93 -3.92 0.34 13.94
N GLY A 94 -3.62 1.15 12.93
CA GLY A 94 -2.83 0.73 11.76
C GLY A 94 -1.36 0.45 12.08
N ASN A 95 -0.77 1.18 13.02
CA ASN A 95 0.65 1.08 13.37
C ASN A 95 0.99 -0.02 14.39
N LYS A 96 -0.01 -0.65 15.01
CA LYS A 96 0.13 -1.71 16.01
C LYS A 96 0.76 -1.25 17.33
N THR A 97 0.57 0.00 17.74
CA THR A 97 0.95 0.44 19.10
C THR A 97 -0.08 -0.05 20.12
N PRO A 98 0.34 -0.73 21.21
CA PRO A 98 -0.58 -1.28 22.19
C PRO A 98 -0.95 -0.21 23.21
N ASP A 99 -1.99 0.55 22.92
CA ASP A 99 -2.81 1.12 23.99
C ASP A 99 -4.24 1.27 23.48
N THR A 100 -5.10 0.34 23.89
CA THR A 100 -6.53 0.52 23.68
C THR A 100 -7.27 -0.06 24.88
N PRO A 101 -7.84 0.77 25.77
CA PRO A 101 -8.75 0.30 26.79
C PRO A 101 -10.08 -0.17 26.15
N ARG A 102 -10.32 -1.47 26.29
CA ARG A 102 -11.60 -2.23 26.42
C ARG A 102 -12.84 -1.96 25.54
N ASN A 103 -12.93 -0.97 24.65
CA ASN A 103 -14.09 -0.87 23.74
C ASN A 103 -13.83 -1.54 22.39
N ARG A 104 -14.32 -2.78 22.30
CA ARG A 104 -14.18 -3.75 21.21
C ARG A 104 -14.79 -3.26 19.88
N LEU A 105 -13.97 -2.67 19.03
CA LEU A 105 -14.03 -2.97 17.58
C LEU A 105 -13.13 -4.18 17.33
N ARG A 106 -13.73 -5.38 17.38
CA ARG A 106 -13.06 -6.60 16.93
C ARG A 106 -13.09 -6.63 15.40
N ILE A 107 -12.14 -5.95 14.76
CA ILE A 107 -11.80 -6.31 13.38
C ILE A 107 -11.22 -7.72 13.48
N ILE A 108 -11.93 -8.70 12.92
CA ILE A 108 -11.42 -10.07 12.78
C ILE A 108 -10.12 -9.96 11.99
N LYS A 109 -9.02 -10.21 12.70
CA LYS A 109 -7.67 -10.15 12.19
C LYS A 109 -7.48 -11.27 11.17
N VAL A 110 -7.58 -10.93 9.88
CA VAL A 110 -6.90 -11.68 8.84
C VAL A 110 -5.54 -11.01 8.71
N ASP A 111 -4.50 -11.71 9.15
CA ASP A 111 -3.14 -11.20 9.29
C ASP A 111 -2.64 -10.45 8.04
N ALA A 112 -2.74 -9.12 8.05
CA ALA A 112 -2.01 -8.22 7.14
C ALA A 112 -0.52 -8.14 7.56
N TRP A 113 0.13 -9.28 7.70
CA TRP A 113 1.56 -9.41 7.97
C TRP A 113 2.18 -10.26 6.87
N PRO A 114 2.73 -9.59 5.85
CA PRO A 114 4.18 -9.67 5.62
C PRO A 114 4.82 -8.41 4.99
N CYS A 115 4.06 -7.39 4.58
CA CYS A 115 4.63 -6.30 3.77
C CYS A 115 5.65 -5.41 4.50
N LYS A 116 5.75 -5.48 5.83
CA LYS A 116 6.85 -4.86 6.61
C LYS A 116 8.10 -5.74 6.70
N ALA A 117 8.01 -7.05 6.45
CA ALA A 117 9.14 -7.99 6.56
C ALA A 117 10.12 -7.93 5.36
N LEU A 118 9.82 -7.14 4.33
CA LEU A 118 10.68 -6.92 3.16
C LEU A 118 11.48 -5.60 3.24
N GLU A 119 11.55 -4.97 4.41
CA GLU A 119 12.33 -3.73 4.62
C GLU A 119 13.75 -3.99 5.14
N GLY A 120 14.19 -5.26 5.18
CA GLY A 120 15.51 -5.68 5.69
C GLY A 120 16.17 -6.84 4.91
N LEU A 121 15.82 -7.01 3.63
CA LEU A 121 16.51 -7.89 2.66
C LEU A 121 16.92 -7.07 1.45
#